data_AF-A0ABD6CDZ3-F1
#
_entry.id   AF-A0ABD6CDZ3-F1
#
_cell.length_a   1.000
_cell.length_b   1.000
_cell.length_c   1.000
_cell.angle_alpha   90.00
_cell.angle_beta   90.00
_cell.angle_gamma   90.00
#
_symmetry.space_group_name_H-M   'P 1'
#
loop_
_entity.id
_entity.type
_entity.pdbx_description
1 polymer ?
#
loop_
_entity_poly.entity_id
_entity_poly.type
_entity_poly.pdbx_seq_one_letter_code
_entity_poly.pdbx_strand_id
1 'polypeptide(L)'
;MAEFEDVSARYTLSDDVNIPSAFEAAGIEYLDVDNERLIAIFRGAVLRVAAVDGEITSTATVELTVFELPPTIDDTDEATIIIQDVIDQVTAVSGTSCERSTVITEQ
;
A
#
# COMPACT_ATOMS: atom_id res chain seq x y z
N MET A 1 4.81 23.62 -9.45
CA MET A 1 3.69 22.89 -8.83
C MET A 1 4.08 21.45 -9.02
N ALA A 2 4.40 20.72 -7.95
CA ALA A 2 4.75 19.31 -8.09
C ALA A 2 3.48 18.59 -8.53
N GLU A 3 3.40 18.26 -9.81
CA GLU A 3 2.52 17.23 -10.32
C GLU A 3 3.10 15.94 -9.75
N PHE A 4 2.65 15.53 -8.56
CA PHE A 4 3.03 14.24 -8.01
C PHE A 4 2.46 13.19 -8.95
N GLU A 5 3.33 12.54 -9.73
CA GLU A 5 2.97 11.34 -10.47
C GLU A 5 2.46 10.33 -9.42
N ASP A 6 1.16 10.01 -9.44
CA ASP A 6 0.54 9.03 -8.55
C ASP A 6 1.22 7.66 -8.79
N VAL A 7 2.24 7.33 -7.98
CA VAL A 7 2.94 6.05 -8.08
C VAL A 7 2.03 4.99 -7.50
N SER A 8 1.56 4.09 -8.36
CA SER A 8 0.75 2.96 -7.94
C SER A 8 1.44 1.62 -8.22
N ALA A 9 1.28 0.69 -7.29
CA ALA A 9 1.79 -0.66 -7.42
C ALA A 9 0.78 -1.66 -6.90
N ARG A 10 0.61 -2.73 -7.68
CA ARG A 10 -0.28 -3.84 -7.36
C ARG A 10 0.51 -5.04 -6.85
N TYR A 11 0.02 -5.62 -5.76
CA TYR A 11 0.59 -6.80 -5.12
C TYR A 11 -0.46 -7.89 -5.03
N THR A 12 -0.04 -9.11 -5.37
CA THR A 12 -0.85 -10.31 -5.24
C THR A 12 -0.24 -11.18 -4.15
N LEU A 13 -0.98 -11.39 -3.08
CA LEU A 13 -0.68 -12.26 -1.96
C LEU A 13 -1.09 -13.69 -2.32
N SER A 14 -0.34 -14.67 -1.78
CA SER A 14 -0.63 -16.08 -2.03
C SER A 14 -1.90 -16.57 -1.31
N ASP A 15 -2.30 -15.89 -0.24
CA ASP A 15 -3.45 -16.21 0.58
C ASP A 15 -4.24 -14.93 0.87
N ASP A 16 -5.46 -15.11 1.37
CA ASP A 16 -6.39 -14.01 1.60
C ASP A 16 -6.02 -13.31 2.91
N VAL A 17 -5.61 -12.04 2.83
CA VAL A 17 -5.06 -11.30 3.98
C VAL A 17 -6.02 -10.22 4.44
N ASN A 18 -6.14 -10.12 5.76
CA ASN A 18 -6.79 -9.01 6.40
C ASN A 18 -5.82 -7.83 6.51
N ILE A 19 -5.87 -6.95 5.52
CA ILE A 19 -5.01 -5.76 5.43
C ILE A 19 -5.11 -4.88 6.68
N PRO A 20 -6.28 -4.49 7.22
CA PRO A 20 -6.30 -3.60 8.37
C PRO A 20 -5.68 -4.26 9.60
N SER A 21 -5.91 -5.56 9.82
CA SER A 21 -5.26 -6.31 10.90
C SER A 21 -3.74 -6.38 10.72
N ALA A 22 -3.26 -6.53 9.48
CA ALA A 22 -1.83 -6.51 9.18
C ALA A 22 -1.22 -5.13 9.43
N PHE A 23 -1.92 -4.05 9.07
CA PHE A 23 -1.48 -2.68 9.34
C PHE A 23 -1.44 -2.39 10.85
N GLU A 24 -2.44 -2.82 11.61
CA GLU A 24 -2.42 -2.73 13.08
C GLU A 24 -1.23 -3.51 13.68
N ALA A 25 -1.00 -4.74 13.22
CA ALA A 25 0.10 -5.57 13.69
C ALA A 25 1.47 -5.00 13.32
N ALA A 26 1.58 -4.35 12.16
CA ALA A 26 2.77 -3.64 11.70
C ALA A 26 2.96 -2.28 12.38
N GLY A 27 1.97 -1.79 13.12
CA GLY A 27 1.99 -0.46 13.73
C GLY A 27 1.91 0.68 12.71
N ILE A 28 1.32 0.43 11.54
CA ILE A 28 1.11 1.42 10.50
C ILE A 28 -0.20 2.13 10.79
N GLU A 29 -0.17 3.47 10.81
CA GLU A 29 -1.39 4.26 10.99
C GLU A 29 -2.22 4.20 9.70
N TYR A 30 -3.51 3.92 9.83
CA TYR A 30 -4.42 3.90 8.70
C TYR A 30 -5.79 4.46 9.08
N LEU A 31 -6.50 4.87 8.04
CA LEU A 31 -7.86 5.37 8.08
C LEU A 31 -8.71 4.47 7.19
N ASP A 32 -9.68 3.81 7.77
CA ASP A 32 -10.70 3.08 7.03
C ASP A 32 -11.59 4.08 6.28
N VAL A 33 -11.69 3.93 4.96
CA VAL A 33 -12.60 4.75 4.14
C VAL A 33 -13.86 3.97 3.86
N ASP A 34 -13.70 2.73 3.38
CA ASP A 34 -14.76 1.79 3.06
C ASP A 34 -14.23 0.35 3.18
N ASN A 35 -15.10 -0.66 3.07
CA ASN A 35 -14.72 -2.08 3.12
C ASN A 35 -13.73 -2.51 2.03
N GLU A 36 -13.57 -1.73 0.96
CA GLU A 36 -12.67 -2.03 -0.16
C GLU A 36 -11.43 -1.13 -0.17
N ARG A 37 -11.39 -0.06 0.66
CA ARG A 37 -10.39 1.01 0.57
C ARG A 37 -10.01 1.57 1.94
N LEU A 38 -8.71 1.72 2.16
CA LEU A 38 -8.15 2.43 3.31
C LEU A 38 -7.06 3.41 2.88
N ILE A 39 -6.80 4.41 3.71
CA ILE A 39 -5.67 5.32 3.56
C ILE A 39 -4.66 5.00 4.65
N ALA A 40 -3.47 4.61 4.28
CA ALA A 40 -2.35 4.41 5.18
C ALA A 40 -1.45 5.65 5.23
N ILE A 41 -0.95 5.94 6.42
CA ILE A 41 0.02 7.00 6.67
C ILE A 41 1.29 6.34 7.19
N PHE A 42 2.33 6.35 6.36
CA PHE A 42 3.61 5.69 6.67
C PHE A 42 4.77 6.65 6.48
N ARG A 43 5.56 6.88 7.54
CA ARG A 43 6.70 7.83 7.55
C ARG A 43 6.37 9.24 7.04
N GLY A 44 5.11 9.67 7.19
CA GLY A 44 4.63 10.96 6.69
C GLY A 44 4.25 10.98 5.21
N ALA A 45 4.30 9.83 4.53
CA ALA A 45 3.67 9.63 3.23
C ALA A 45 2.21 9.19 3.40
N VAL A 46 1.34 9.64 2.50
CA VAL A 46 -0.06 9.23 2.42
C VAL A 46 -0.22 8.28 1.24
N LEU A 47 -0.69 7.07 1.53
CA LEU A 47 -0.92 6.03 0.55
C LEU A 47 -2.37 5.56 0.64
N ARG A 48 -3.04 5.37 -0.49
CA ARG A 48 -4.27 4.58 -0.53
C ARG A 48 -3.92 3.14 -0.74
N VAL A 49 -4.63 2.27 -0.02
CA VAL A 49 -4.65 0.84 -0.28
C VAL A 49 -6.07 0.48 -0.67
N ALA A 50 -6.22 -0.17 -1.81
CA ALA A 50 -7.50 -0.65 -2.32
C ALA A 50 -7.42 -2.15 -2.57
N ALA A 51 -8.43 -2.89 -2.13
CA ALA A 51 -8.61 -4.28 -2.55
C ALA A 51 -9.02 -4.28 -4.04
N VAL A 52 -8.30 -5.05 -4.84
CA VAL A 52 -8.60 -5.25 -6.27
C VAL A 52 -9.58 -6.42 -6.42
N ASP A 53 -9.51 -7.39 -5.52
CA ASP A 53 -10.37 -8.56 -5.49
C ASP A 53 -10.95 -8.74 -4.09
N GLY A 54 -12.25 -8.56 -3.92
CA GLY A 54 -12.93 -8.70 -2.64
C GLY A 54 -12.86 -7.47 -1.74
N GLU A 55 -12.72 -7.70 -0.44
CA GLU A 55 -12.75 -6.67 0.60
C GLU A 55 -11.37 -6.54 1.24
N ILE A 56 -11.03 -5.37 1.79
CA ILE A 56 -9.71 -5.14 2.36
C ILE A 56 -9.42 -6.00 3.60
N THR A 57 -10.48 -6.54 4.23
CA THR A 57 -10.38 -7.53 5.31
C THR A 57 -10.15 -8.95 4.84
N SER A 58 -10.36 -9.22 3.55
CA SER A 58 -10.29 -10.53 2.94
C SER A 58 -9.99 -10.37 1.44
N THR A 59 -8.72 -10.10 1.14
CA THR A 59 -8.25 -9.94 -0.24
C THR A 59 -6.90 -10.59 -0.46
N ALA A 60 -6.75 -11.22 -1.62
CA ALA A 60 -5.47 -11.69 -2.13
C ALA A 60 -4.78 -10.63 -3.01
N THR A 61 -5.48 -9.60 -3.51
CA THR A 61 -4.86 -8.61 -4.42
C THR A 61 -5.13 -7.20 -3.96
N VAL A 62 -4.07 -6.44 -3.72
CA VAL A 62 -4.15 -5.05 -3.27
C VAL A 62 -3.40 -4.11 -4.20
N GLU A 63 -3.93 -2.92 -4.35
CA GLU A 63 -3.32 -1.81 -5.06
C GLU A 63 -2.97 -0.72 -4.06
N LEU A 64 -1.70 -0.33 -4.05
CA LEU A 64 -1.19 0.75 -3.22
C LEU A 64 -0.84 1.92 -4.12
N THR A 65 -1.34 3.09 -3.79
CA THR A 65 -1.11 4.33 -4.56
C THR A 65 -0.62 5.41 -3.61
N VAL A 66 0.54 5.99 -3.89
CA VAL A 66 1.08 7.11 -3.10
C VAL A 66 0.44 8.40 -3.57
N PHE A 67 -0.37 9.01 -2.70
CA PHE A 67 -1.02 10.31 -2.95
C PHE A 67 -0.10 11.48 -2.63
N GLU A 68 0.65 11.36 -1.54
CA GLU A 68 1.52 12.42 -1.07
C GLU A 68 2.79 11.82 -0.47
N LEU A 69 3.94 12.27 -0.94
CA LEU A 69 5.22 11.99 -0.32
C LEU A 69 5.53 13.06 0.73
N PRO A 70 6.25 12.72 1.80
CA PRO A 70 6.69 13.71 2.76
C PRO A 70 7.54 14.77 2.05
N PRO A 71 7.47 16.06 2.44
CA PRO A 71 8.10 17.18 1.74
C PRO A 71 9.64 17.12 1.72
N THR A 72 10.23 16.17 2.43
CA THR A 72 11.66 15.86 2.41
C THR A 72 12.07 15.00 1.22
N ILE A 73 11.12 14.42 0.51
CA ILE A 73 11.29 13.43 -0.55
C ILE A 73 10.58 13.95 -1.80
N ASP A 74 11.32 14.12 -2.89
CA ASP A 74 10.80 14.56 -4.20
C ASP A 74 10.99 13.48 -5.28
N ASP A 75 11.36 12.26 -4.86
CA ASP A 75 11.84 11.21 -5.74
C ASP A 75 10.83 10.06 -5.84
N THR A 76 10.40 9.77 -7.08
CA THR A 76 9.46 8.69 -7.43
C THR A 76 9.99 7.32 -7.00
N ASP A 77 11.32 7.13 -6.94
CA ASP A 77 11.95 5.93 -6.42
C ASP A 77 11.64 5.70 -4.93
N GLU A 78 11.54 6.76 -4.13
CA GLU A 78 11.22 6.64 -2.71
C GLU A 78 9.75 6.24 -2.49
N ALA A 79 8.82 6.70 -3.34
CA ALA A 79 7.45 6.21 -3.32
C ALA A 79 7.39 4.69 -3.49
N THR A 80 8.19 4.16 -4.42
CA THR A 80 8.32 2.71 -4.62
C THR A 80 8.90 2.03 -3.39
N ILE A 81 9.93 2.60 -2.74
CA ILE A 81 10.53 2.05 -1.52
C ILE A 81 9.49 2.00 -0.39
N ILE A 82 8.72 3.07 -0.20
CA ILE A 82 7.68 3.15 0.84
C ILE A 82 6.61 2.07 0.61
N ILE A 83 6.13 1.92 -0.62
CA ILE A 83 5.15 0.88 -0.94
C ILE A 83 5.76 -0.51 -0.66
N GLN A 84 7.02 -0.74 -1.05
CA GLN A 84 7.71 -2.00 -0.83
C GLN A 84 7.87 -2.32 0.66
N ASP A 85 8.20 -1.32 1.48
CA ASP A 85 8.36 -1.44 2.94
C ASP A 85 7.04 -1.77 3.63
N VAL A 86 5.94 -1.11 3.24
CA VAL A 86 4.60 -1.40 3.75
C VAL A 86 4.21 -2.86 3.45
N ILE A 87 4.45 -3.32 2.23
CA ILE A 87 4.17 -4.71 1.85
C ILE A 87 5.08 -5.71 2.58
N ASP A 88 6.36 -5.38 2.77
CA ASP A 88 7.28 -6.20 3.57
C ASP A 88 6.77 -6.37 5.01
N GLN A 89 6.31 -5.27 5.64
CA GLN A 89 5.69 -5.35 6.96
C GLN A 89 4.43 -6.22 6.95
N VAL A 90 3.53 -6.04 5.98
CA VAL A 90 2.29 -6.81 5.85
C VAL A 90 2.59 -8.30 5.67
N THR A 91 3.55 -8.66 4.82
CA THR A 91 3.95 -10.06 4.61
C THR A 91 4.66 -10.66 5.82
N ALA A 92 5.47 -9.88 6.53
CA ALA A 92 6.14 -10.30 7.75
C ALA A 92 5.14 -10.60 8.88
N VAL A 93 4.11 -9.77 9.06
CA VAL A 93 3.09 -9.99 10.10
C VAL A 93 2.04 -11.03 9.71
N SER A 94 1.68 -11.09 8.42
CA SER A 94 0.68 -12.05 7.92
C SER A 94 1.27 -13.43 7.68
N GLY A 95 2.60 -13.56 7.56
CA GLY A 95 3.29 -14.81 7.26
C GLY A 95 3.05 -15.33 5.83
N THR A 96 2.48 -14.49 4.96
CA THR A 96 2.15 -14.82 3.57
C THR A 96 3.18 -14.24 2.61
N SER A 97 3.50 -14.98 1.55
CA SER A 97 4.35 -14.48 0.47
C SER A 97 3.53 -13.60 -0.48
N CYS A 98 4.03 -12.40 -0.78
CA CYS A 98 3.48 -11.54 -1.82
C CYS A 98 4.33 -11.60 -3.09
N GLU A 99 3.69 -11.43 -4.24
CA GLU A 99 4.37 -11.15 -5.51
C GLU A 99 3.90 -9.79 -6.04
N ARG A 100 4.85 -8.96 -6.48
CA ARG A 100 4.55 -7.65 -7.08
C ARG A 100 4.11 -7.87 -8.53
N SER A 101 2.85 -7.59 -8.84
CA SER A 101 2.28 -7.93 -10.15
C SER A 101 2.47 -6.84 -11.20
N THR A 102 2.42 -5.55 -10.88
CA THR A 102 2.65 -4.44 -11.84
C THR A 102 2.88 -3.11 -11.11
N VAL A 103 3.80 -2.28 -11.62
CA VAL A 103 3.94 -0.86 -11.26
C VAL A 103 3.28 -0.06 -12.36
N ILE A 104 2.27 0.74 -12.02
CA ILE A 104 1.61 1.62 -12.96
C ILE A 104 2.15 3.02 -12.66
N THR A 105 3.12 3.44 -13.46
CA THR A 105 3.54 4.85 -13.54
C THR A 105 2.76 5.44 -14.70
N GLU A 106 1.72 6.22 -14.40
CA GLU A 106 0.97 6.93 -15.44
C GLU A 106 1.82 8.17 -15.85
N GLN A 107 2.35 8.14 -17.07
CA GLN A 107 3.22 9.17 -17.68
C GLN A 107 2.43 10.32 -18.31
#